data_AF-A0A1J0LJG1-F1
#
_entry.id   AF-A0A1J0LJG1-F1
#
_cell.length_a   1.000
_cell.length_b   1.000
_cell.length_c   1.000
_cell.angle_alpha   90.00
_cell.angle_beta   90.00
_cell.angle_gamma   90.00
#
_symmetry.space_group_name_H-M   'P 1'
#
loop_
_entity.id
_entity.type
_entity.pdbx_description
1 polymer ?
#
loop_
_entity_poly.entity_id
_entity_poly.type
_entity_poly.pdbx_seq_one_letter_code
_entity_poly.pdbx_strand_id
1 'polypeptide(L)'
;MVIEEEYIKRIFGLKLKQIRLEKNLSLFGLAKLTGLSKSYLNEIEKGKKYPKRDKIIILSNKLDVPYDHLVSLKLDKNLAPLGDILQSKILKEIPLELFGIREGDLIDIISEAPDKVNAFISTLIEIARDYNLGKENFFLRALRSYQESHHNYFHEIEIEVDRFVEAYQIDQKQLDSKYLEEILVEEYGYSIDYKKIHKYEELENIRSIFKPKSKTLWLSNRIDDSQKAFIFAKEIAFNFWGITERLYSFPWVEITGFDALLNNFKASYFAGALLISRNDLLEDLKVFLNEEKWNRDGFEKLMFKYSNSPETFYQRLTNLLPKYFNLKDLFFLRITNKTDSDSYFVNKQLHLSQQFMPVTNVMNEHYCRKWLSLKNIKKLKEKSEEITHISDLQISSYEEEKQSYLVFSTAVKDSIKKDSWRSINLGILLNNHSKRKIEFSKDISIEENRVGVTCENCMILDCESRVIEPKRLERKRKEQELRKMINKIIK
;
A
#
# COMPACT_ATOMS: atom_id res chain seq x y z
N MET A 1 -20.14 8.72 -25.89
CA MET A 1 -19.59 7.85 -24.81
C MET A 1 -19.85 6.41 -25.24
N VAL A 2 -18.81 5.65 -25.59
CA VAL A 2 -18.97 4.26 -26.05
C VAL A 2 -19.17 3.40 -24.80
N ILE A 3 -20.39 2.90 -24.61
CA ILE A 3 -20.71 1.94 -23.56
C ILE A 3 -20.26 0.57 -24.07
N GLU A 4 -19.42 -0.12 -23.31
CA GLU A 4 -18.88 -1.42 -23.74
C GLU A 4 -19.98 -2.46 -23.86
N GLU A 5 -19.86 -3.34 -24.86
CA GLU A 5 -20.84 -4.37 -25.20
C GLU A 5 -21.18 -5.29 -24.01
N GLU A 6 -20.23 -5.50 -23.12
CA GLU A 6 -20.39 -6.28 -21.89
C GLU A 6 -21.38 -5.63 -20.91
N TYR A 7 -21.35 -4.31 -20.74
CA TYR A 7 -22.32 -3.60 -19.90
C TYR A 7 -23.73 -3.67 -20.48
N ILE A 8 -23.86 -3.59 -21.81
CA ILE A 8 -25.15 -3.73 -22.50
C ILE A 8 -25.74 -5.12 -22.23
N LYS A 9 -24.93 -6.17 -22.33
CA LYS A 9 -25.33 -7.55 -22.00
C LYS A 9 -25.78 -7.68 -20.55
N ARG A 10 -25.02 -7.10 -19.62
CA ARG A 10 -25.31 -7.18 -18.19
C ARG A 10 -26.61 -6.45 -17.84
N ILE A 11 -26.79 -5.22 -18.32
CA ILE A 11 -28.02 -4.44 -18.10
C ILE A 11 -29.24 -5.19 -18.62
N PHE A 12 -29.18 -5.74 -19.84
CA PHE A 12 -30.28 -6.53 -20.40
C PHE A 12 -30.61 -7.75 -19.52
N GLY A 13 -29.58 -8.51 -19.10
CA GLY A 13 -29.73 -9.69 -18.26
C GLY A 13 -30.40 -9.39 -16.92
N LEU A 14 -30.02 -8.28 -16.28
CA LEU A 14 -30.59 -7.82 -15.02
C LEU A 14 -32.06 -7.44 -15.15
N LYS A 15 -32.42 -6.69 -16.20
CA LYS A 15 -33.82 -6.33 -16.48
C LYS A 15 -34.67 -7.56 -16.70
N LEU A 16 -34.17 -8.51 -17.50
CA LEU A 16 -34.88 -9.76 -17.75
C LEU A 16 -35.11 -10.55 -16.46
N LYS A 17 -34.09 -10.68 -15.61
CA LYS A 17 -34.19 -11.34 -14.31
C LYS A 17 -35.21 -10.65 -13.40
N GLN A 18 -35.20 -9.32 -13.34
CA GLN A 18 -36.14 -8.53 -12.54
C GLN A 18 -37.59 -8.76 -13.01
N ILE A 19 -37.88 -8.55 -14.29
CA ILE A 19 -39.22 -8.73 -14.88
C ILE A 19 -39.73 -10.17 -14.63
N ARG A 20 -38.84 -11.16 -14.76
CA ARG A 20 -39.18 -12.56 -14.50
C ARG A 20 -39.61 -12.78 -13.04
N LEU A 21 -38.86 -12.21 -12.10
CA LEU A 21 -39.16 -12.34 -10.66
C LEU A 21 -40.44 -11.58 -10.28
N GLU A 22 -40.66 -10.38 -10.82
CA GLU A 22 -41.89 -9.60 -10.60
C GLU A 22 -43.14 -10.34 -11.10
N LYS A 23 -43.01 -11.14 -12.17
CA LYS A 23 -44.07 -12.02 -12.67
C LYS A 23 -44.14 -13.38 -11.98
N ASN A 24 -43.40 -13.58 -10.88
CA ASN A 24 -43.33 -14.84 -10.12
C ASN A 24 -42.95 -16.06 -10.97
N LEU A 25 -42.18 -15.86 -12.04
CA LEU A 25 -41.75 -16.93 -12.93
C LEU A 25 -40.43 -17.54 -12.48
N SER A 26 -40.37 -18.87 -12.43
CA SER A 26 -39.09 -19.57 -12.38
C SER A 26 -38.40 -19.53 -13.74
N LEU A 27 -37.07 -19.74 -13.78
CA LEU A 27 -36.32 -19.90 -15.03
C LEU A 27 -36.90 -21.01 -15.93
N PHE A 28 -37.42 -22.08 -15.31
CA PHE A 28 -38.10 -23.16 -16.03
C PHE A 28 -39.45 -22.69 -16.60
N GLY A 29 -40.22 -21.92 -15.83
CA GLY A 29 -41.49 -21.34 -16.29
C GLY A 29 -41.30 -20.40 -17.49
N LEU A 30 -40.30 -19.51 -17.41
CA LEU A 30 -39.98 -18.61 -18.52
C LEU A 30 -39.52 -19.36 -19.77
N ALA A 31 -38.72 -20.43 -19.61
CA ALA A 31 -38.30 -21.29 -20.71
C ALA A 31 -39.51 -21.92 -21.45
N LYS A 32 -40.49 -22.44 -20.69
CA LYS A 32 -41.73 -23.00 -21.26
C LYS A 32 -42.58 -21.94 -21.98
N LEU A 33 -42.71 -20.75 -21.41
CA LEU A 33 -43.50 -19.64 -21.98
C LEU A 33 -42.93 -19.11 -23.30
N THR A 34 -41.61 -19.04 -23.40
CA THR A 34 -40.88 -18.42 -24.53
C THR A 34 -40.43 -19.43 -25.58
N GLY A 35 -40.41 -20.72 -25.24
CA GLY A 35 -39.82 -21.76 -26.09
C GLY A 35 -38.29 -21.71 -26.15
N LEU A 36 -37.66 -20.89 -25.32
CA LEU A 36 -36.20 -20.80 -25.20
C LEU A 36 -35.66 -21.83 -24.21
N SER A 37 -34.44 -22.31 -24.41
CA SER A 37 -33.84 -23.25 -23.47
C SER A 37 -33.53 -22.58 -22.13
N LYS A 38 -33.74 -23.30 -21.03
CA LYS A 38 -33.42 -22.83 -19.67
C LYS A 38 -31.96 -22.38 -19.55
N SER A 39 -31.04 -23.10 -20.18
CA SER A 39 -29.61 -22.76 -20.22
C SER A 39 -29.37 -21.43 -20.95
N TYR A 40 -30.01 -21.22 -22.09
CA TYR A 40 -29.88 -19.96 -22.83
C TYR A 40 -30.39 -18.75 -22.04
N LEU A 41 -31.56 -18.87 -21.41
CA LEU A 41 -32.12 -17.81 -20.55
C LEU A 41 -31.20 -17.50 -19.36
N ASN A 42 -30.62 -18.53 -18.73
CA ASN A 42 -29.67 -18.36 -17.64
C ASN A 42 -28.38 -17.63 -18.09
N GLU A 43 -27.88 -17.92 -19.29
CA GLU A 43 -26.70 -17.22 -19.85
C GLU A 43 -27.01 -15.76 -20.23
N ILE A 44 -28.27 -15.46 -20.60
CA ILE A 44 -28.74 -14.08 -20.80
C ILE A 44 -28.83 -13.35 -19.45
N GLU A 45 -29.48 -13.94 -18.43
CA GLU A 45 -29.64 -13.31 -17.11
C GLU A 45 -28.29 -13.05 -16.41
N LYS A 46 -27.28 -13.87 -16.68
CA LYS A 46 -25.89 -13.65 -16.23
C LYS A 46 -25.10 -12.66 -17.08
N GLY A 47 -25.72 -12.07 -18.11
CA GLY A 47 -25.08 -11.13 -19.04
C GLY A 47 -23.95 -11.71 -19.88
N LYS A 48 -23.87 -13.04 -20.04
CA LYS A 48 -22.87 -13.68 -20.90
C LYS A 48 -23.26 -13.67 -22.37
N LYS A 49 -24.57 -13.63 -22.66
CA LYS A 49 -25.11 -13.59 -24.04
C LYS A 49 -26.09 -12.44 -24.21
N TYR A 50 -25.95 -11.72 -25.31
CA TYR A 50 -26.99 -10.80 -25.78
C TYR A 50 -27.97 -11.58 -26.68
N PRO A 51 -29.28 -11.56 -26.43
CA PRO A 51 -30.24 -12.19 -27.31
C PRO A 51 -30.34 -11.49 -28.66
N LYS A 52 -30.57 -12.27 -29.73
CA LYS A 52 -30.85 -11.72 -31.06
C LYS A 52 -32.24 -11.07 -31.08
N ARG A 53 -32.45 -10.16 -32.03
CA ARG A 53 -33.69 -9.37 -32.18
C ARG A 53 -34.96 -10.22 -32.17
N ASP A 54 -34.97 -11.35 -32.88
CA ASP A 54 -36.09 -12.30 -32.91
C ASP A 54 -36.41 -12.85 -31.50
N LYS A 55 -35.38 -13.15 -30.70
CA LYS A 55 -35.53 -13.64 -29.33
C LYS A 55 -36.01 -12.56 -28.37
N ILE A 56 -35.56 -11.32 -28.55
CA ILE A 56 -36.02 -10.17 -27.76
C ILE A 56 -37.52 -9.92 -28.01
N ILE A 57 -37.98 -10.02 -29.27
CA ILE A 57 -39.41 -9.90 -29.60
C ILE A 57 -40.24 -10.98 -28.89
N ILE A 58 -39.75 -12.22 -28.86
CA ILE A 58 -40.42 -13.31 -28.13
C ILE A 58 -40.51 -12.99 -26.63
N LEU A 59 -39.40 -12.54 -26.03
CA LEU A 59 -39.36 -12.17 -24.62
C LEU A 59 -40.32 -11.01 -24.32
N SER A 60 -40.30 -9.95 -25.14
CA SER A 60 -41.18 -8.80 -25.06
C SER A 60 -42.66 -9.20 -25.08
N ASN A 61 -43.07 -10.01 -26.06
CA ASN A 61 -44.46 -10.44 -26.21
C ASN A 61 -44.91 -11.38 -25.07
N LYS A 62 -44.06 -12.31 -24.63
CA LYS A 62 -44.44 -13.30 -23.61
C LYS A 62 -44.36 -12.75 -22.19
N LEU A 63 -43.52 -11.76 -21.96
CA LEU A 63 -43.45 -11.04 -20.70
C LEU A 63 -44.39 -9.83 -20.68
N ASP A 64 -45.04 -9.47 -21.78
CA ASP A 64 -45.90 -8.28 -21.86
C ASP A 64 -45.16 -7.00 -21.44
N VAL A 65 -43.98 -6.79 -22.03
CA VAL A 65 -43.10 -5.64 -21.78
C VAL A 65 -42.66 -5.06 -23.12
N PRO A 66 -42.69 -3.74 -23.36
CA PRO A 66 -42.28 -3.14 -24.62
C PRO A 66 -40.85 -3.52 -25.01
N TYR A 67 -40.62 -3.76 -26.31
CA TYR A 67 -39.29 -4.09 -26.84
C TYR A 67 -38.24 -3.05 -26.42
N ASP A 68 -38.57 -1.77 -26.54
CA ASP A 68 -37.70 -0.65 -26.20
C ASP A 68 -37.35 -0.60 -24.71
N HIS A 69 -38.24 -1.10 -23.84
CA HIS A 69 -37.91 -1.23 -22.42
C HIS A 69 -36.83 -2.29 -22.22
N LEU A 70 -36.92 -3.46 -22.85
CA LEU A 70 -35.90 -4.52 -22.71
C LEU A 70 -34.52 -4.11 -23.24
N VAL A 71 -34.44 -3.39 -24.36
CA VAL A 71 -33.16 -2.99 -24.98
C VAL A 71 -32.60 -1.66 -24.44
N SER A 72 -33.39 -0.91 -23.67
CA SER A 72 -32.95 0.34 -23.07
C SER A 72 -31.86 0.11 -22.02
N LEU A 73 -30.86 0.99 -22.02
CA LEU A 73 -29.80 1.04 -21.01
C LEU A 73 -30.26 1.65 -19.69
N LYS A 74 -31.50 2.16 -19.62
CA LYS A 74 -32.09 2.68 -18.38
C LYS A 74 -32.60 1.50 -17.55
N LEU A 75 -32.09 1.41 -16.32
CA LEU A 75 -32.57 0.48 -15.29
C LEU A 75 -33.77 1.11 -14.55
N ASP A 76 -34.69 0.28 -14.07
CA ASP A 76 -35.83 0.73 -13.27
C ASP A 76 -35.36 1.29 -11.91
N LYS A 77 -36.21 2.05 -11.20
CA LYS A 77 -35.83 2.86 -10.02
C LYS A 77 -34.96 2.12 -8.99
N ASN A 78 -35.21 0.83 -8.74
CA ASN A 78 -34.48 0.03 -7.76
C ASN A 78 -33.06 -0.35 -8.23
N LEU A 79 -32.84 -0.42 -9.55
CA LEU A 79 -31.55 -0.76 -10.18
C LEU A 79 -30.86 0.48 -10.79
N ALA A 80 -31.49 1.65 -10.80
CA ALA A 80 -30.91 2.88 -11.32
C ALA A 80 -29.52 3.20 -10.72
N PRO A 81 -29.29 3.06 -9.40
CA PRO A 81 -27.96 3.35 -8.83
C PRO A 81 -26.89 2.34 -9.28
N LEU A 82 -27.26 1.09 -9.60
CA LEU A 82 -26.34 0.13 -10.21
C LEU A 82 -25.97 0.57 -11.64
N GLY A 83 -26.92 1.12 -12.38
CA GLY A 83 -26.66 1.73 -13.68
C GLY A 83 -25.65 2.86 -13.59
N ASP A 84 -25.82 3.74 -12.60
CA ASP A 84 -24.90 4.85 -12.36
C ASP A 84 -23.49 4.35 -11.98
N ILE A 85 -23.39 3.33 -11.12
CA ILE A 85 -22.12 2.70 -10.73
C ILE A 85 -21.42 2.09 -11.96
N LEU A 86 -22.12 1.29 -12.76
CA LEU A 86 -21.55 0.66 -13.96
C LEU A 86 -21.13 1.69 -15.01
N GLN A 87 -21.91 2.76 -15.19
CA GLN A 87 -21.59 3.85 -16.13
C GLN A 87 -20.45 4.75 -15.63
N SER A 88 -20.30 4.92 -14.32
CA SER A 88 -19.24 5.73 -13.70
C SER A 88 -17.84 5.15 -13.86
N LYS A 89 -17.72 3.88 -14.32
CA LYS A 89 -16.47 3.11 -14.41
C LYS A 89 -15.73 2.94 -13.08
N ILE A 90 -16.36 3.24 -11.94
CA ILE A 90 -15.73 3.11 -10.61
C ILE A 90 -15.20 1.69 -10.36
N LEU A 91 -15.91 0.65 -10.83
CA LEU A 91 -15.49 -0.74 -10.69
C LEU A 91 -14.20 -1.06 -11.44
N LYS A 92 -13.92 -0.33 -12.54
CA LYS A 92 -12.67 -0.45 -13.30
C LYS A 92 -11.52 0.31 -12.67
N GLU A 93 -11.81 1.33 -11.87
CA GLU A 93 -10.78 2.06 -11.14
C GLU A 93 -10.32 1.30 -9.89
N ILE A 94 -11.15 0.40 -9.35
CA ILE A 94 -10.81 -0.43 -8.20
C ILE A 94 -10.04 -1.67 -8.69
N PRO A 95 -8.90 -2.03 -8.07
CA PRO A 95 -8.15 -3.21 -8.46
C PRO A 95 -8.78 -4.50 -7.93
N LEU A 96 -9.99 -4.82 -8.41
CA LEU A 96 -10.79 -5.95 -7.94
C LEU A 96 -10.06 -7.29 -8.11
N GLU A 97 -9.42 -7.50 -9.26
CA GLU A 97 -8.69 -8.73 -9.56
C GLU A 97 -7.55 -8.98 -8.58
N LEU A 98 -6.88 -7.92 -8.14
CA LEU A 98 -5.81 -7.99 -7.13
C LEU A 98 -6.32 -8.51 -5.78
N PHE A 99 -7.58 -8.23 -5.46
CA PHE A 99 -8.26 -8.72 -4.27
C PHE A 99 -8.96 -10.07 -4.49
N GLY A 100 -8.80 -10.69 -5.68
CA GLY A 100 -9.47 -11.93 -6.03
C GLY A 100 -10.98 -11.78 -6.25
N ILE A 101 -11.46 -10.56 -6.50
CA ILE A 101 -12.87 -10.24 -6.73
C ILE A 101 -13.08 -10.05 -8.23
N ARG A 102 -14.04 -10.76 -8.82
CA ARG A 102 -14.43 -10.51 -10.21
C ARG A 102 -15.52 -9.45 -10.25
N GLU A 103 -15.50 -8.58 -11.25
CA GLU A 103 -16.52 -7.54 -11.42
C GLU A 103 -17.95 -8.14 -11.45
N GLY A 104 -18.11 -9.28 -12.12
CA GLY A 104 -19.39 -10.01 -12.17
C GLY A 104 -19.92 -10.45 -10.80
N ASP A 105 -19.06 -10.78 -9.84
CA ASP A 105 -19.48 -11.19 -8.50
C ASP A 105 -20.08 -10.00 -7.72
N LEU A 106 -19.51 -8.81 -7.88
CA LEU A 106 -20.08 -7.57 -7.30
C LEU A 106 -21.42 -7.21 -7.93
N ILE A 107 -21.54 -7.34 -9.25
CA ILE A 107 -22.80 -7.08 -9.95
C ILE A 107 -23.89 -8.02 -9.45
N ASP A 108 -23.56 -9.30 -9.25
CA ASP A 108 -24.51 -10.29 -8.75
C ASP A 108 -24.95 -9.95 -7.31
N ILE A 109 -24.03 -9.55 -6.42
CA ILE A 109 -24.33 -9.09 -5.05
C ILE A 109 -25.26 -7.87 -5.07
N ILE A 110 -24.95 -6.85 -5.88
CA ILE A 110 -25.78 -5.63 -5.95
C ILE A 110 -27.18 -5.97 -6.48
N SER A 111 -27.28 -6.90 -7.44
CA SER A 111 -28.54 -7.27 -8.08
C SER A 111 -29.46 -8.10 -7.19
N GLU A 112 -28.93 -8.81 -6.19
CA GLU A 112 -29.74 -9.59 -5.25
C GLU A 112 -30.42 -8.72 -4.19
N ALA A 113 -29.79 -7.62 -3.78
CA ALA A 113 -30.36 -6.71 -2.79
C ALA A 113 -30.04 -5.23 -3.13
N PRO A 114 -30.61 -4.69 -4.22
CA PRO A 114 -30.22 -3.39 -4.76
C PRO A 114 -30.28 -2.26 -3.74
N ASP A 115 -31.40 -2.11 -3.04
CA ASP A 115 -31.58 -1.02 -2.08
C ASP A 115 -30.59 -1.10 -0.90
N LYS A 116 -30.34 -2.31 -0.39
CA LYS A 116 -29.44 -2.52 0.75
C LYS A 116 -27.98 -2.31 0.36
N VAL A 117 -27.58 -2.85 -0.78
CA VAL A 117 -26.20 -2.74 -1.27
C VAL A 117 -25.92 -1.31 -1.72
N ASN A 118 -26.89 -0.63 -2.36
CA ASN A 118 -26.78 0.78 -2.69
C ASN A 118 -26.65 1.63 -1.44
N ALA A 119 -27.48 1.44 -0.41
CA ALA A 119 -27.36 2.17 0.85
C ALA A 119 -25.96 1.97 1.50
N PHE A 120 -25.43 0.74 1.45
CA PHE A 120 -24.09 0.43 1.94
C PHE A 120 -22.99 1.14 1.14
N ILE A 121 -23.00 1.02 -0.19
CA ILE A 121 -22.01 1.66 -1.07
C ILE A 121 -22.09 3.19 -0.94
N SER A 122 -23.30 3.77 -0.93
CA SER A 122 -23.50 5.20 -0.73
C SER A 122 -22.92 5.67 0.61
N THR A 123 -23.12 4.91 1.69
CA THR A 123 -22.52 5.23 3.00
C THR A 123 -20.99 5.22 2.92
N LEU A 124 -20.39 4.23 2.24
CA LEU A 124 -18.94 4.19 2.05
C LEU A 124 -18.42 5.37 1.23
N ILE A 125 -19.15 5.80 0.20
CA ILE A 125 -18.81 6.96 -0.63
C ILE A 125 -18.95 8.26 0.17
N GLU A 126 -20.00 8.40 0.99
CA GLU A 126 -20.19 9.55 1.88
C GLU A 126 -19.07 9.64 2.91
N ILE A 127 -18.71 8.53 3.57
CA ILE A 127 -17.54 8.47 4.45
C ILE A 127 -16.27 8.87 3.67
N ALA A 128 -16.07 8.35 2.46
CA ALA A 128 -14.90 8.72 1.67
C ALA A 128 -14.86 10.23 1.37
N ARG A 129 -16.01 10.86 1.09
CA ARG A 129 -16.12 12.31 0.88
C ARG A 129 -15.88 13.11 2.17
N ASP A 130 -16.51 12.71 3.28
CA ASP A 130 -16.40 13.37 4.58
C ASP A 130 -14.96 13.37 5.10
N TYR A 131 -14.23 12.27 4.84
CA TYR A 131 -12.82 12.13 5.18
C TYR A 131 -11.86 12.60 4.07
N ASN A 132 -12.36 13.26 3.01
CA ASN A 132 -11.59 13.74 1.86
C ASN A 132 -10.61 12.69 1.30
N LEU A 133 -11.06 11.43 1.23
CA LEU A 133 -10.29 10.32 0.66
C LEU A 133 -10.25 10.47 -0.86
N GLY A 134 -9.21 11.15 -1.34
CA GLY A 134 -8.91 11.24 -2.78
C GLY A 134 -8.53 9.87 -3.38
N LYS A 135 -8.64 9.78 -4.71
CA LYS A 135 -8.30 8.59 -5.52
C LYS A 135 -6.89 8.06 -5.22
N GLU A 136 -5.90 8.94 -5.11
CA GLU A 136 -4.52 8.58 -4.79
C GLU A 136 -4.39 7.90 -3.41
N ASN A 137 -5.11 8.40 -2.40
CA ASN A 137 -5.13 7.81 -1.06
C ASN A 137 -5.76 6.42 -1.08
N PHE A 138 -6.80 6.22 -1.87
CA PHE A 138 -7.39 4.89 -2.08
C PHE A 138 -6.38 3.93 -2.71
N PHE A 139 -5.71 4.32 -3.79
CA PHE A 139 -4.69 3.48 -4.45
C PHE A 139 -3.53 3.12 -3.53
N LEU A 140 -3.03 4.07 -2.73
CA LEU A 140 -1.97 3.80 -1.76
C LEU A 140 -2.43 2.84 -0.66
N ARG A 141 -3.69 2.92 -0.21
CA ARG A 141 -4.26 1.98 0.76
C ARG A 141 -4.49 0.60 0.17
N ALA A 142 -4.99 0.53 -1.07
CA ALA A 142 -5.18 -0.72 -1.80
C ALA A 142 -3.83 -1.45 -2.03
N LEU A 143 -2.80 -0.72 -2.45
CA LEU A 143 -1.45 -1.28 -2.62
C LEU A 143 -0.93 -1.83 -1.28
N ARG A 144 -1.09 -1.08 -0.18
CA ARG A 144 -0.68 -1.59 1.15
C ARG A 144 -1.43 -2.87 1.51
N SER A 145 -2.76 -2.90 1.37
CA SER A 145 -3.54 -4.11 1.63
C SER A 145 -3.05 -5.30 0.81
N TYR A 146 -2.66 -5.09 -0.45
CA TYR A 146 -2.04 -6.11 -1.28
C TYR A 146 -0.67 -6.56 -0.76
N GLN A 147 0.19 -5.62 -0.35
CA GLN A 147 1.46 -5.98 0.30
C GLN A 147 1.23 -6.80 1.57
N GLU A 148 0.27 -6.41 2.40
CA GLU A 148 -0.05 -7.06 3.67
C GLU A 148 -0.57 -8.48 3.46
N SER A 149 -1.46 -8.70 2.48
CA SER A 149 -1.99 -10.04 2.17
C SER A 149 -0.92 -11.02 1.68
N HIS A 150 0.21 -10.51 1.16
CA HIS A 150 1.36 -11.30 0.72
C HIS A 150 2.49 -11.35 1.76
N HIS A 151 2.26 -10.81 2.98
CA HIS A 151 3.32 -10.58 3.98
C HIS A 151 4.56 -9.86 3.38
N ASN A 152 4.30 -9.00 2.40
CA ASN A 152 5.24 -8.18 1.66
C ASN A 152 6.42 -8.97 1.07
N TYR A 153 6.19 -10.22 0.69
CA TYR A 153 7.15 -11.07 -0.01
C TYR A 153 6.55 -11.58 -1.32
N PHE A 154 7.26 -11.36 -2.43
CA PHE A 154 6.79 -11.65 -3.79
C PHE A 154 7.79 -12.60 -4.46
N HIS A 155 7.52 -13.90 -4.36
CA HIS A 155 8.45 -14.95 -4.76
C HIS A 155 8.81 -14.88 -6.24
N GLU A 156 7.81 -14.60 -7.08
CA GLU A 156 7.92 -14.42 -8.51
C GLU A 156 8.88 -13.28 -8.87
N ILE A 157 8.88 -12.18 -8.11
CA ILE A 157 9.82 -11.07 -8.36
C ILE A 157 11.24 -11.50 -8.00
N GLU A 158 11.43 -12.25 -6.91
CA GLU A 158 12.76 -12.76 -6.54
C GLU A 158 13.33 -13.70 -7.62
N ILE A 159 12.50 -14.57 -8.20
CA ILE A 159 12.91 -15.44 -9.31
C ILE A 159 13.32 -14.61 -10.53
N GLU A 160 12.57 -13.55 -10.85
CA GLU A 160 12.93 -12.67 -11.96
C GLU A 160 14.23 -11.90 -11.71
N VAL A 161 14.54 -11.56 -10.46
CA VAL A 161 15.86 -11.02 -10.08
C VAL A 161 16.95 -12.07 -10.29
N ASP A 162 16.76 -13.30 -9.81
CA ASP A 162 17.71 -14.40 -10.02
C ASP A 162 17.97 -14.61 -11.53
N ARG A 163 16.90 -14.62 -12.35
CA ARG A 163 16.99 -14.72 -13.81
C ARG A 163 17.76 -13.56 -14.44
N PHE A 164 17.54 -12.33 -13.98
CA PHE A 164 18.27 -11.16 -14.47
C PHE A 164 19.75 -11.25 -14.10
N VAL A 165 20.07 -11.61 -12.86
CA VAL A 165 21.44 -11.80 -12.38
C VAL A 165 22.17 -12.86 -13.21
N GLU A 166 21.52 -13.99 -13.50
CA GLU A 166 22.07 -15.04 -14.35
C GLU A 166 22.25 -14.58 -15.81
N ALA A 167 21.25 -13.91 -16.39
CA ALA A 167 21.29 -13.48 -17.79
C ALA A 167 22.41 -12.45 -18.05
N TYR A 168 22.63 -11.54 -17.10
CA TYR A 168 23.65 -10.48 -17.21
C TYR A 168 24.97 -10.83 -16.49
N GLN A 169 25.08 -12.05 -15.92
CA GLN A 169 26.27 -12.53 -15.19
C GLN A 169 26.71 -11.55 -14.09
N ILE A 170 25.76 -11.04 -13.33
CA ILE A 170 25.99 -9.97 -12.34
C ILE A 170 26.58 -10.56 -11.04
N ASP A 171 27.73 -10.07 -10.61
CA ASP A 171 28.15 -10.23 -9.22
C ASP A 171 27.48 -9.15 -8.35
N GLN A 172 26.39 -9.52 -7.67
CA GLN A 172 25.64 -8.60 -6.83
C GLN A 172 26.48 -7.98 -5.69
N LYS A 173 27.62 -8.58 -5.30
CA LYS A 173 28.51 -8.04 -4.26
C LYS A 173 29.31 -6.83 -4.73
N GLN A 174 29.48 -6.68 -6.03
CA GLN A 174 30.26 -5.61 -6.65
C GLN A 174 29.38 -4.66 -7.48
N LEU A 175 28.06 -4.79 -7.35
CA LEU A 175 27.10 -4.03 -8.12
C LEU A 175 27.09 -2.55 -7.68
N ASP A 176 27.52 -1.66 -8.57
CA ASP A 176 27.52 -0.22 -8.35
C ASP A 176 26.58 0.50 -9.32
N SER A 177 26.42 1.81 -9.14
CA SER A 177 25.55 2.61 -10.00
C SER A 177 26.06 2.68 -11.45
N LYS A 178 27.38 2.60 -11.64
CA LYS A 178 28.01 2.74 -12.96
C LYS A 178 27.73 1.53 -13.83
N TYR A 179 27.84 0.32 -13.28
CA TYR A 179 27.52 -0.90 -13.99
C TYR A 179 26.03 -0.96 -14.40
N LEU A 180 25.13 -0.50 -13.52
CA LEU A 180 23.70 -0.40 -13.85
C LEU A 180 23.41 0.67 -14.92
N GLU A 181 24.16 1.77 -14.92
CA GLU A 181 24.12 2.78 -15.98
C GLU A 181 24.57 2.20 -17.33
N GLU A 182 25.67 1.44 -17.34
CA GLU A 182 26.19 0.76 -18.54
C GLU A 182 25.12 -0.17 -19.14
N ILE A 183 24.46 -1.01 -18.34
CA ILE A 183 23.34 -1.86 -18.81
C ILE A 183 22.23 -1.01 -19.44
N LEU A 184 21.80 0.08 -18.78
CA LEU A 184 20.74 0.92 -19.32
C LEU A 184 21.10 1.56 -20.66
N VAL A 185 22.34 2.01 -20.80
CA VAL A 185 22.83 2.68 -22.02
C VAL A 185 23.01 1.67 -23.14
N GLU A 186 23.73 0.57 -22.90
CA GLU A 186 24.14 -0.38 -23.94
C GLU A 186 22.98 -1.29 -24.38
N GLU A 187 22.20 -1.82 -23.44
CA GLU A 187 21.18 -2.83 -23.74
C GLU A 187 19.80 -2.21 -24.00
N TYR A 188 19.46 -1.15 -23.25
CA TYR A 188 18.14 -0.53 -23.33
C TYR A 188 18.13 0.78 -24.12
N GLY A 189 19.30 1.28 -24.54
CA GLY A 189 19.45 2.48 -25.37
C GLY A 189 19.11 3.77 -24.64
N TYR A 190 19.43 3.86 -23.34
CA TYR A 190 19.18 5.06 -22.55
C TYR A 190 20.22 6.15 -22.85
N SER A 191 19.80 7.40 -22.67
CA SER A 191 20.71 8.53 -22.53
C SER A 191 20.54 9.15 -21.15
N ILE A 192 21.61 9.28 -20.38
CA ILE A 192 21.55 9.82 -19.03
C ILE A 192 21.94 11.30 -19.04
N ASP A 193 21.09 12.15 -18.45
CA ASP A 193 21.31 13.60 -18.37
C ASP A 193 21.36 14.07 -16.92
N TYR A 194 22.54 14.47 -16.46
CA TYR A 194 22.79 14.94 -15.10
C TYR A 194 22.54 16.45 -14.89
N LYS A 195 22.20 17.19 -15.94
CA LYS A 195 22.18 18.67 -15.92
C LYS A 195 20.78 19.25 -16.03
N LYS A 196 19.84 18.59 -16.73
CA LYS A 196 18.55 19.19 -17.08
C LYS A 196 17.61 19.46 -15.91
N ILE A 197 17.58 18.62 -14.88
CA ILE A 197 16.69 18.84 -13.71
C ILE A 197 16.98 20.19 -13.05
N HIS A 198 18.26 20.57 -12.93
CA HIS A 198 18.68 21.81 -12.27
C HIS A 198 18.39 23.10 -13.05
N LYS A 199 17.88 22.98 -14.28
CA LYS A 199 17.44 24.15 -15.04
C LYS A 199 16.07 24.68 -14.61
N TYR A 200 15.36 23.92 -13.76
CA TYR A 200 14.00 24.24 -13.32
C TYR A 200 13.96 24.21 -11.79
N GLU A 201 13.61 25.35 -11.18
CA GLU A 201 13.53 25.47 -9.72
C GLU A 201 12.42 24.58 -9.14
N GLU A 202 11.34 24.38 -9.90
CA GLU A 202 10.20 23.54 -9.51
C GLU A 202 10.57 22.06 -9.34
N LEU A 203 11.69 21.64 -9.92
CA LEU A 203 12.18 20.26 -9.86
C LEU A 203 13.19 20.02 -8.72
N GLU A 204 13.36 20.96 -7.80
CA GLU A 204 14.35 20.88 -6.72
C GLU A 204 14.27 19.57 -5.92
N ASN A 205 13.06 19.05 -5.71
CA ASN A 205 12.81 17.84 -4.91
C ASN A 205 12.72 16.55 -5.73
N ILE A 206 12.95 16.60 -7.05
CA ILE A 206 12.87 15.47 -7.95
C ILE A 206 14.26 14.84 -8.14
N ARG A 207 14.35 13.52 -7.93
CA ARG A 207 15.56 12.71 -8.13
C ARG A 207 15.76 12.33 -9.58
N SER A 208 14.69 11.91 -10.24
CA SER A 208 14.75 11.48 -11.64
C SER A 208 13.47 11.78 -12.41
N ILE A 209 13.62 11.94 -13.72
CA ILE A 209 12.54 12.03 -14.70
C ILE A 209 12.92 11.20 -15.93
N PHE A 210 12.12 10.19 -16.27
CA PHE A 210 12.29 9.43 -17.50
C PHE A 210 11.43 10.00 -18.63
N LYS A 211 12.03 10.17 -19.81
CA LYS A 211 11.36 10.61 -21.04
C LYS A 211 11.25 9.45 -22.03
N PRO A 212 10.08 8.80 -22.17
CA PRO A 212 9.92 7.61 -23.01
C PRO A 212 10.28 7.82 -24.48
N LYS A 213 9.83 8.93 -25.09
CA LYS A 213 10.02 9.21 -26.52
C LYS A 213 11.50 9.28 -26.93
N SER A 214 12.35 9.81 -26.06
CA SER A 214 13.78 9.99 -26.34
C SER A 214 14.66 9.01 -25.55
N LYS A 215 14.05 8.08 -24.80
CA LYS A 215 14.71 7.20 -23.82
C LYS A 215 15.75 7.92 -22.94
N THR A 216 15.44 9.15 -22.55
CA THR A 216 16.36 9.97 -21.76
C THR A 216 15.97 9.94 -20.30
N LEU A 217 16.88 9.55 -19.42
CA LEU A 217 16.70 9.63 -17.97
C LEU A 217 17.42 10.87 -17.44
N TRP A 218 16.66 11.83 -16.94
CA TRP A 218 17.23 12.97 -16.24
C TRP A 218 17.47 12.60 -14.78
N LEU A 219 18.65 12.92 -14.26
CA LEU A 219 19.04 12.65 -12.88
C LEU A 219 19.50 13.92 -12.17
N SER A 220 19.08 14.05 -10.92
CA SER A 220 19.55 15.12 -10.05
C SER A 220 20.97 14.80 -9.57
N ASN A 221 21.92 15.71 -9.78
CA ASN A 221 23.25 15.65 -9.17
C ASN A 221 23.29 15.71 -7.62
N ARG A 222 22.14 15.92 -6.93
CA ARG A 222 22.06 15.99 -5.45
C ARG A 222 21.86 14.62 -4.79
N ILE A 223 21.76 13.56 -5.58
CA ILE A 223 21.56 12.20 -5.06
C ILE A 223 22.90 11.48 -4.94
N ASP A 224 23.01 10.65 -3.90
CA ASP A 224 24.18 9.80 -3.68
C ASP A 224 24.21 8.60 -4.64
N ASP A 225 25.32 7.86 -4.63
CA ASP A 225 25.53 6.72 -5.52
C ASP A 225 24.52 5.59 -5.29
N SER A 226 24.16 5.30 -4.04
CA SER A 226 23.15 4.29 -3.71
C SER A 226 21.77 4.68 -4.22
N GLN A 227 21.42 5.97 -4.20
CA GLN A 227 20.19 6.50 -4.79
C GLN A 227 20.20 6.39 -6.32
N LYS A 228 21.35 6.63 -6.98
CA LYS A 228 21.50 6.38 -8.43
C LYS A 228 21.30 4.91 -8.76
N ALA A 229 22.02 4.02 -8.07
CA ALA A 229 21.92 2.58 -8.26
C ALA A 229 20.47 2.09 -8.11
N PHE A 230 19.74 2.59 -7.10
CA PHE A 230 18.32 2.25 -6.93
C PHE A 230 17.44 2.73 -8.07
N ILE A 231 17.66 3.95 -8.58
CA ILE A 231 16.90 4.48 -9.73
C ILE A 231 17.21 3.67 -10.99
N PHE A 232 18.48 3.37 -11.25
CA PHE A 232 18.88 2.59 -12.41
C PHE A 232 18.32 1.16 -12.37
N ALA A 233 18.47 0.46 -11.24
CA ALA A 233 17.90 -0.87 -11.04
C ALA A 233 16.38 -0.90 -11.23
N LYS A 234 15.69 0.17 -10.84
CA LYS A 234 14.24 0.31 -11.05
C LYS A 234 13.88 0.54 -12.52
N GLU A 235 14.65 1.37 -13.24
CA GLU A 235 14.47 1.54 -14.69
C GLU A 235 14.77 0.24 -15.45
N ILE A 236 15.80 -0.50 -15.04
CA ILE A 236 16.11 -1.85 -15.57
C ILE A 236 14.90 -2.76 -15.41
N ALA A 237 14.29 -2.83 -14.21
CA ALA A 237 13.10 -3.65 -13.97
C ALA A 237 11.97 -3.35 -14.95
N PHE A 238 11.72 -2.06 -15.22
CA PHE A 238 10.69 -1.68 -16.19
C PHE A 238 11.02 -2.15 -17.61
N ASN A 239 12.29 -2.08 -18.04
CA ASN A 239 12.66 -2.56 -19.38
C ASN A 239 12.65 -4.09 -19.46
N PHE A 240 13.22 -4.76 -18.46
CA PHE A 240 13.31 -6.23 -18.40
C PHE A 240 11.94 -6.90 -18.49
N TRP A 241 10.92 -6.31 -17.84
CA TRP A 241 9.54 -6.79 -17.90
C TRP A 241 8.69 -6.16 -19.02
N GLY A 242 9.24 -5.26 -19.83
CA GLY A 242 8.48 -4.58 -20.90
C GLY A 242 7.34 -3.69 -20.39
N ILE A 243 7.47 -3.13 -19.19
CA ILE A 243 6.44 -2.29 -18.56
C ILE A 243 6.46 -0.88 -19.15
N THR A 244 5.34 -0.50 -19.76
CA THR A 244 5.10 0.83 -20.33
C THR A 244 4.23 1.71 -19.44
N GLU A 245 3.22 1.15 -18.78
CA GLU A 245 2.35 1.83 -17.82
C GLU A 245 3.06 1.97 -16.46
N ARG A 246 3.63 3.16 -16.21
CA ARG A 246 4.46 3.42 -15.02
C ARG A 246 4.51 4.90 -14.66
N LEU A 247 5.03 5.18 -13.47
CA LEU A 247 5.33 6.53 -13.01
C LEU A 247 6.69 6.98 -13.58
N TYR A 248 6.75 8.16 -14.18
CA TYR A 248 7.93 8.66 -14.90
C TYR A 248 8.85 9.57 -14.08
N SER A 249 8.53 9.82 -12.81
CA SER A 249 9.33 10.66 -11.92
C SER A 249 9.54 9.98 -10.56
N PHE A 250 10.66 10.33 -9.90
CA PHE A 250 10.94 9.86 -8.55
C PHE A 250 11.37 11.04 -7.64
N PRO A 251 10.67 11.31 -6.52
CA PRO A 251 9.34 10.80 -6.20
C PRO A 251 8.34 11.14 -7.32
N TRP A 252 7.26 10.37 -7.40
CA TRP A 252 6.19 10.63 -8.36
C TRP A 252 5.43 11.91 -8.00
N VAL A 253 4.94 12.60 -9.04
CA VAL A 253 4.14 13.84 -8.89
C VAL A 253 2.65 13.53 -8.79
N GLU A 254 2.17 12.57 -9.57
CA GLU A 254 0.76 12.19 -9.66
C GLU A 254 0.65 10.67 -9.84
N ILE A 255 -0.40 10.08 -9.25
CA ILE A 255 -0.75 8.67 -9.47
C ILE A 255 -1.84 8.61 -10.55
N THR A 256 -1.43 8.33 -11.79
CA THR A 256 -2.34 8.28 -12.96
C THR A 256 -3.32 7.10 -12.92
N GLY A 257 -2.94 6.00 -12.26
CA GLY A 257 -3.72 4.77 -12.16
C GLY A 257 -3.13 3.79 -11.16
N PHE A 258 -3.95 2.81 -10.75
CA PHE A 258 -3.50 1.78 -9.81
C PHE A 258 -2.39 0.90 -10.42
N ASP A 259 -2.51 0.52 -11.69
CA ASP A 259 -1.52 -0.33 -12.36
C ASP A 259 -0.15 0.35 -12.46
N ALA A 260 -0.11 1.64 -12.80
CA ALA A 260 1.12 2.42 -12.77
C ALA A 260 1.78 2.43 -11.36
N LEU A 261 0.97 2.54 -10.30
CA LEU A 261 1.44 2.47 -8.92
C LEU A 261 1.94 1.08 -8.53
N LEU A 262 1.21 0.03 -8.92
CA LEU A 262 1.56 -1.37 -8.67
C LEU A 262 2.85 -1.74 -9.40
N ASN A 263 2.99 -1.37 -10.68
CA ASN A 263 4.19 -1.57 -11.46
C ASN A 263 5.38 -0.82 -10.86
N ASN A 264 5.18 0.40 -10.40
CA ASN A 264 6.19 1.17 -9.69
C ASN A 264 6.63 0.49 -8.38
N PHE A 265 5.69 -0.13 -7.65
CA PHE A 265 6.00 -0.96 -6.48
C PHE A 265 6.83 -2.19 -6.87
N LYS A 266 6.38 -2.98 -7.85
CA LYS A 266 7.09 -4.19 -8.31
C LYS A 266 8.50 -3.88 -8.77
N ALA A 267 8.69 -2.82 -9.55
CA ALA A 267 10.01 -2.37 -9.98
C ALA A 267 10.90 -1.90 -8.81
N SER A 268 10.30 -1.27 -7.79
CA SER A 268 11.03 -0.88 -6.57
C SER A 268 11.43 -2.10 -5.72
N TYR A 269 10.59 -3.14 -5.67
CA TYR A 269 10.92 -4.42 -5.04
C TYR A 269 12.09 -5.08 -5.77
N PHE A 270 12.01 -5.20 -7.10
CA PHE A 270 13.07 -5.73 -7.94
C PHE A 270 14.39 -4.99 -7.69
N ALA A 271 14.37 -3.65 -7.70
CA ALA A 271 15.56 -2.85 -7.42
C ALA A 271 16.18 -3.15 -6.04
N GLY A 272 15.35 -3.25 -5.00
CA GLY A 272 15.82 -3.62 -3.66
C GLY A 272 16.41 -5.02 -3.59
N ALA A 273 15.81 -5.99 -4.29
CA ALA A 273 16.28 -7.38 -4.33
C ALA A 273 17.53 -7.57 -5.20
N LEU A 274 17.67 -6.78 -6.28
CA LEU A 274 18.87 -6.77 -7.12
C LEU A 274 20.07 -6.16 -6.38
N LEU A 275 19.86 -5.04 -5.67
CA LEU A 275 20.93 -4.37 -4.93
C LEU A 275 21.29 -5.07 -3.62
N ILE A 276 20.33 -5.76 -3.00
CA ILE A 276 20.54 -6.47 -1.74
C ILE A 276 20.18 -7.94 -1.93
N SER A 277 21.20 -8.71 -2.29
CA SER A 277 21.17 -10.16 -2.48
C SER A 277 20.41 -10.84 -1.34
N ARG A 278 19.42 -11.65 -1.73
CA ARG A 278 18.61 -12.44 -0.79
C ARG A 278 19.49 -13.37 0.03
N ASN A 279 20.37 -14.11 -0.63
CA ASN A 279 21.14 -15.18 0.02
C ASN A 279 22.16 -14.61 1.00
N ASP A 280 22.93 -13.59 0.57
CA ASP A 280 23.95 -12.98 1.43
C ASP A 280 23.31 -12.33 2.66
N LEU A 281 22.21 -11.57 2.48
CA LEU A 281 21.55 -10.92 3.61
C LEU A 281 20.95 -11.94 4.59
N LEU A 282 20.43 -13.07 4.09
CA LEU A 282 19.92 -14.13 4.97
C LEU A 282 21.02 -14.78 5.81
N GLU A 283 22.23 -14.95 5.28
CA GLU A 283 23.38 -15.46 6.03
C GLU A 283 23.78 -14.49 7.15
N ASP A 284 23.96 -13.22 6.82
CA ASP A 284 24.32 -12.20 7.80
C ASP A 284 23.23 -12.00 8.86
N LEU A 285 21.95 -11.99 8.47
CA LEU A 285 20.85 -11.87 9.41
C LEU A 285 20.77 -13.05 10.38
N LYS A 286 21.09 -14.28 9.94
CA LYS A 286 21.14 -15.43 10.85
C LYS A 286 22.23 -15.24 11.91
N VAL A 287 23.37 -14.67 11.55
CA VAL A 287 24.43 -14.38 12.51
C VAL A 287 23.97 -13.28 13.48
N PHE A 288 23.54 -12.14 12.93
CA PHE A 288 23.14 -10.97 13.69
C PHE A 288 21.99 -11.25 14.67
N LEU A 289 20.94 -11.96 14.24
CA LEU A 289 19.78 -12.26 15.10
C LEU A 289 20.09 -13.29 16.20
N ASN A 290 21.21 -14.02 16.10
CA ASN A 290 21.67 -14.95 17.13
C ASN A 290 22.65 -14.31 18.12
N GLU A 291 23.02 -13.03 17.97
CA GLU A 291 23.82 -12.32 18.98
C GLU A 291 23.05 -12.25 20.30
N GLU A 292 23.74 -12.52 21.42
CA GLU A 292 23.12 -12.53 22.76
C GLU A 292 22.80 -11.12 23.28
N LYS A 293 23.51 -10.11 22.77
CA LYS A 293 23.40 -8.71 23.21
C LYS A 293 23.24 -7.78 22.03
N TRP A 294 22.51 -6.69 22.24
CA TRP A 294 22.36 -5.67 21.21
C TRP A 294 23.68 -4.96 20.94
N ASN A 295 24.10 -4.95 19.67
CA ASN A 295 25.30 -4.27 19.21
C ASN A 295 24.96 -3.23 18.13
N ARG A 296 24.95 -1.95 18.51
CA ARG A 296 24.67 -0.83 17.60
C ARG A 296 25.63 -0.80 16.41
N ASP A 297 26.93 -0.87 16.68
CA ASP A 297 27.96 -0.79 15.63
C ASP A 297 27.88 -2.01 14.70
N GLY A 298 27.51 -3.17 15.23
CA GLY A 298 27.24 -4.39 14.45
C GLY A 298 26.07 -4.20 13.49
N PHE A 299 24.97 -3.63 13.96
CA PHE A 299 23.81 -3.33 13.13
C PHE A 299 24.12 -2.29 12.03
N GLU A 300 24.87 -1.24 12.37
CA GLU A 300 25.27 -0.22 11.40
C GLU A 300 26.21 -0.81 10.34
N LYS A 301 27.21 -1.60 10.74
CA LYS A 301 28.09 -2.32 9.79
C LYS A 301 27.30 -3.24 8.87
N LEU A 302 26.33 -3.98 9.40
CA LEU A 302 25.45 -4.84 8.61
C LEU A 302 24.65 -4.02 7.58
N MET A 303 24.03 -2.93 8.02
CA MET A 303 23.24 -2.07 7.13
C MET A 303 24.11 -1.47 6.01
N PHE A 304 25.23 -0.86 6.36
CA PHE A 304 26.13 -0.18 5.40
C PHE A 304 26.94 -1.13 4.53
N LYS A 305 27.06 -2.42 4.90
CA LYS A 305 27.57 -3.47 3.99
C LYS A 305 26.72 -3.58 2.72
N TYR A 306 25.42 -3.33 2.80
CA TYR A 306 24.49 -3.50 1.67
C TYR A 306 23.99 -2.19 1.06
N SER A 307 23.83 -1.12 1.84
CA SER A 307 23.32 0.14 1.30
C SER A 307 23.67 1.33 2.19
N ASN A 308 24.05 2.45 1.56
CA ASN A 308 24.13 3.75 2.25
C ASN A 308 22.74 4.39 2.48
N SER A 309 21.68 3.73 2.02
CA SER A 309 20.29 4.12 2.28
C SER A 309 19.66 3.19 3.32
N PRO A 310 19.47 3.65 4.58
CA PRO A 310 18.74 2.88 5.58
C PRO A 310 17.35 2.47 5.11
N GLU A 311 16.69 3.30 4.29
CA GLU A 311 15.37 2.97 3.76
C GLU A 311 15.41 1.72 2.88
N THR A 312 16.43 1.56 2.03
CA THR A 312 16.57 0.39 1.15
C THR A 312 16.80 -0.88 1.96
N PHE A 313 17.69 -0.82 2.95
CA PHE A 313 17.98 -1.93 3.85
C PHE A 313 16.74 -2.37 4.64
N TYR A 314 16.08 -1.43 5.33
CA TYR A 314 14.89 -1.74 6.13
C TYR A 314 13.73 -2.25 5.26
N GLN A 315 13.54 -1.72 4.04
CA GLN A 315 12.55 -2.27 3.11
C GLN A 315 12.87 -3.72 2.75
N ARG A 316 14.14 -4.05 2.49
CA ARG A 316 14.55 -5.44 2.24
C ARG A 316 14.27 -6.35 3.45
N LEU A 317 14.49 -5.87 4.68
CA LEU A 317 14.12 -6.60 5.89
C LEU A 317 12.62 -6.91 5.94
N THR A 318 11.77 -5.97 5.54
CA THR A 318 10.30 -6.19 5.49
C THR A 318 9.88 -7.23 4.46
N ASN A 319 10.75 -7.61 3.51
CA ASN A 319 10.49 -8.72 2.58
C ASN A 319 10.96 -10.05 3.15
N LEU A 320 12.17 -10.08 3.75
CA LEU A 320 12.83 -11.34 4.12
C LEU A 320 12.45 -11.85 5.51
N LEU A 321 12.26 -10.97 6.49
CA LEU A 321 11.94 -11.37 7.87
C LEU A 321 10.62 -12.16 7.98
N PRO A 322 9.51 -11.76 7.32
CA PRO A 322 8.27 -12.52 7.37
C PRO A 322 8.39 -13.90 6.72
N LYS A 323 9.12 -13.99 5.60
CA LYS A 323 9.23 -15.22 4.81
C LYS A 323 10.19 -16.24 5.42
N TYR A 324 11.40 -15.82 5.80
CA TYR A 324 12.48 -16.73 6.18
C TYR A 324 12.65 -16.92 7.68
N PHE A 325 12.20 -15.95 8.48
CA PHE A 325 12.27 -16.01 9.95
C PHE A 325 10.88 -16.18 10.59
N ASN A 326 9.82 -16.16 9.77
CA ASN A 326 8.42 -16.20 10.22
C ASN A 326 8.09 -15.06 11.21
N LEU A 327 8.71 -13.90 11.02
CA LEU A 327 8.45 -12.67 11.79
C LEU A 327 7.42 -11.82 11.04
N LYS A 328 6.16 -12.27 11.07
CA LYS A 328 5.06 -11.68 10.29
C LYS A 328 4.45 -10.44 10.92
N ASP A 329 4.53 -10.34 12.25
CA ASP A 329 3.95 -9.24 13.01
C ASP A 329 4.96 -8.08 13.10
N LEU A 330 5.13 -7.38 11.98
CA LEU A 330 6.02 -6.23 11.90
C LEU A 330 5.33 -4.99 11.31
N PHE A 331 5.89 -3.84 11.63
CA PHE A 331 5.55 -2.56 11.01
C PHE A 331 6.80 -1.87 10.47
N PHE A 332 6.62 -1.09 9.41
CA PHE A 332 7.63 -0.18 8.88
C PHE A 332 7.08 1.24 8.90
N LEU A 333 7.87 2.20 9.39
CA LEU A 333 7.50 3.63 9.38
C LEU A 333 8.65 4.50 8.90
N ARG A 334 8.33 5.44 8.02
CA ARG A 334 9.20 6.58 7.71
C ARG A 334 8.60 7.84 8.31
N ILE A 335 9.38 8.48 9.17
CA ILE A 335 9.01 9.73 9.83
C ILE A 335 9.90 10.83 9.29
N THR A 336 9.32 11.98 8.97
CA THR A 336 10.04 13.17 8.56
C THR A 336 9.77 14.34 9.50
N ASN A 337 10.77 15.19 9.65
CA ASN A 337 10.70 16.40 10.46
C ASN A 337 11.55 17.50 9.81
N LYS A 338 11.04 18.74 9.81
CA LYS A 338 11.73 19.92 9.27
C LYS A 338 12.52 20.65 10.37
N THR A 339 13.49 21.48 9.97
CA THR A 339 14.20 22.38 10.89
C THR A 339 13.21 23.31 11.59
N ASP A 340 13.46 23.62 12.85
CA ASP A 340 12.67 24.53 13.69
C ASP A 340 11.18 24.19 13.86
N SER A 341 10.82 22.94 13.57
CA SER A 341 9.47 22.43 13.78
C SER A 341 9.48 21.27 14.77
N ASP A 342 8.56 21.32 15.75
CA ASP A 342 8.24 20.17 16.60
C ASP A 342 7.17 19.25 15.95
N SER A 343 6.85 19.48 14.67
CA SER A 343 5.90 18.65 13.92
C SER A 343 6.61 17.47 13.26
N TYR A 344 6.05 16.27 13.40
CA TYR A 344 6.57 15.04 12.83
C TYR A 344 5.50 14.39 11.97
N PHE A 345 5.90 13.89 10.81
CA PHE A 345 4.97 13.34 9.82
C PHE A 345 5.38 11.91 9.48
N VAL A 346 4.49 10.95 9.70
CA VAL A 346 4.61 9.60 9.14
C VAL A 346 4.18 9.70 7.68
N ASN A 347 5.14 9.64 6.77
CA ASN A 347 4.88 9.81 5.33
C ASN A 347 4.94 8.48 4.55
N LYS A 348 5.36 7.39 5.19
CA LYS A 348 5.26 6.03 4.66
C LYS A 348 5.02 5.06 5.82
N GLN A 349 4.08 4.15 5.63
CA GLN A 349 3.78 3.09 6.60
C GLN A 349 3.43 1.78 5.90
N LEU A 350 3.69 0.67 6.59
CA LEU A 350 3.29 -0.68 6.22
C LEU A 350 3.12 -1.51 7.51
N HIS A 351 2.03 -2.25 7.66
CA HIS A 351 1.77 -3.12 8.81
C HIS A 351 1.42 -4.53 8.32
N LEU A 352 2.30 -5.51 8.48
CA LEU A 352 2.08 -6.85 7.89
C LEU A 352 1.08 -7.73 8.64
N SER A 353 0.60 -7.28 9.80
CA SER A 353 -0.43 -7.93 10.59
C SER A 353 -1.51 -6.90 10.97
N GLN A 354 -2.74 -7.36 11.20
CA GLN A 354 -3.89 -6.51 11.54
C GLN A 354 -3.81 -5.90 12.95
N GLN A 355 -2.73 -6.12 13.70
CA GLN A 355 -2.51 -5.51 15.00
C GLN A 355 -1.76 -4.19 14.80
N PHE A 356 -2.55 -3.15 14.58
CA PHE A 356 -2.13 -1.85 14.10
C PHE A 356 -1.57 -0.96 15.21
N MET A 357 -0.32 -1.14 15.63
CA MET A 357 0.39 -0.09 16.38
C MET A 357 1.85 0.05 15.92
N PRO A 358 2.35 1.27 15.71
CA PRO A 358 1.65 2.55 15.78
C PRO A 358 1.00 2.97 14.44
N VAL A 359 -0.23 3.50 14.50
CA VAL A 359 -0.95 3.98 13.32
C VAL A 359 -0.56 5.42 12.97
N THR A 360 -0.54 5.74 11.68
CA THR A 360 -0.46 7.15 11.23
C THR A 360 -1.64 7.96 11.76
N ASN A 361 -1.31 9.10 12.34
CA ASN A 361 -2.22 10.11 12.80
C ASN A 361 -2.82 10.89 11.60
N VAL A 362 -4.14 10.78 11.44
CA VAL A 362 -4.91 11.46 10.38
C VAL A 362 -5.41 12.84 10.84
N MET A 363 -5.36 13.12 12.15
CA MET A 363 -6.07 14.25 12.78
C MET A 363 -5.13 15.36 13.29
N ASN A 364 -3.89 15.42 12.79
CA ASN A 364 -2.87 16.40 13.20
C ASN A 364 -2.60 16.44 14.72
N GLU A 365 -2.78 15.30 15.39
CA GLU A 365 -2.36 15.04 16.78
C GLU A 365 -0.83 14.98 16.96
N HIS A 366 -0.36 14.95 18.20
CA HIS A 366 1.06 14.94 18.54
C HIS A 366 1.55 13.51 18.80
N TYR A 367 2.39 12.98 17.90
CA TYR A 367 3.02 11.66 18.10
C TYR A 367 3.80 11.59 19.42
N CYS A 368 3.82 10.40 20.02
CA CYS A 368 4.52 10.17 21.27
C CYS A 368 6.02 10.47 21.17
N ARG A 369 6.51 11.42 21.99
CA ARG A 369 7.93 11.81 22.03
C ARG A 369 8.87 10.73 22.56
N LYS A 370 8.32 9.65 23.13
CA LYS A 370 9.08 8.48 23.57
C LYS A 370 9.36 7.48 22.45
N TRP A 371 8.85 7.70 21.23
CA TRP A 371 9.24 6.89 20.08
C TRP A 371 10.73 7.06 19.76
N LEU A 372 11.41 5.93 19.54
CA LEU A 372 12.83 5.91 19.19
C LEU A 372 13.15 6.77 17.98
N SER A 373 12.27 6.77 16.99
CA SER A 373 12.37 7.54 15.76
C SER A 373 12.55 9.03 16.01
N LEU A 374 11.75 9.57 16.94
CA LEU A 374 11.75 10.98 17.30
C LEU A 374 12.96 11.30 18.17
N LYS A 375 13.29 10.41 19.13
CA LYS A 375 14.52 10.51 19.94
C LYS A 375 15.76 10.57 19.03
N ASN A 376 15.87 9.69 18.03
CA ASN A 376 17.03 9.64 17.14
C ASN A 376 17.13 10.88 16.23
N ILE A 377 16.00 11.38 15.72
CA ILE A 377 16.00 12.67 14.98
C ILE A 377 16.51 13.79 15.87
N LYS A 378 16.00 13.89 17.11
CA LYS A 378 16.43 14.93 18.06
C LYS A 378 17.92 14.82 18.39
N LYS A 379 18.39 13.60 18.73
CA LYS A 379 19.83 13.34 18.97
C LYS A 379 20.67 13.76 17.77
N LEU A 380 20.25 13.43 16.53
CA LEU A 380 21.01 13.74 15.33
C LEU A 380 21.10 15.24 15.07
N LYS A 381 20.06 16.01 15.41
CA LYS A 381 20.08 17.49 15.33
C LYS A 381 21.05 18.13 16.32
N GLU A 382 21.27 17.51 17.47
CA GLU A 382 22.14 18.02 18.55
C GLU A 382 23.62 17.66 18.34
N LYS A 383 23.93 16.80 17.35
CA LYS A 383 25.30 16.35 17.06
C LYS A 383 26.01 17.27 16.05
N SER A 384 27.33 17.12 15.96
CA SER A 384 28.15 17.79 14.94
C SER A 384 27.74 17.36 13.53
N GLU A 385 28.00 18.21 12.54
CA GLU A 385 27.69 17.94 11.13
C GLU A 385 28.39 16.69 10.57
N GLU A 386 29.45 16.21 11.22
CA GLU A 386 30.19 15.00 10.85
C GLU A 386 29.37 13.71 11.08
N ILE A 387 28.42 13.73 12.03
CA ILE A 387 27.56 12.58 12.30
C ILE A 387 26.39 12.61 11.33
N THR A 388 26.42 11.71 10.36
CA THR A 388 25.43 11.66 9.26
C THR A 388 24.20 10.82 9.59
N HIS A 389 24.30 9.94 10.60
CA HIS A 389 23.25 9.01 10.98
C HIS A 389 23.31 8.65 12.47
N ILE A 390 22.19 8.18 13.01
CA ILE A 390 22.10 7.57 14.35
C ILE A 390 21.17 6.36 14.27
N SER A 391 21.68 5.17 14.60
CA SER A 391 20.87 3.98 14.78
C SER A 391 20.72 3.59 16.25
N ASP A 392 19.54 3.13 16.64
CA ASP A 392 19.28 2.60 17.98
C ASP A 392 18.24 1.48 17.96
N LEU A 393 18.07 0.85 19.12
CA LEU A 393 17.04 -0.15 19.43
C LEU A 393 16.29 0.24 20.71
N GLN A 394 14.98 -0.01 20.75
CA GLN A 394 14.19 0.08 21.98
C GLN A 394 13.09 -0.99 22.02
N ILE A 395 12.65 -1.35 23.24
CA ILE A 395 11.39 -2.06 23.43
C ILE A 395 10.29 -1.01 23.66
N SER A 396 9.32 -0.95 22.75
CA SER A 396 8.19 -0.04 22.82
C SER A 396 6.97 -0.78 23.37
N SER A 397 6.55 -0.47 24.59
CA SER A 397 5.45 -1.12 25.31
C SER A 397 4.18 -0.26 25.26
N TYR A 398 3.16 -0.75 24.58
CA TYR A 398 1.84 -0.12 24.44
C TYR A 398 0.89 -0.69 25.50
N GLU A 399 0.58 0.12 26.53
CA GLU A 399 -0.19 -0.33 27.70
C GLU A 399 -1.66 -0.67 27.38
N GLU A 400 -2.31 0.08 26.47
CA GLU A 400 -3.73 -0.11 26.13
C GLU A 400 -3.96 -1.47 25.46
N GLU A 401 -3.08 -1.83 24.51
CA GLU A 401 -3.14 -3.05 23.72
C GLU A 401 -2.43 -4.24 24.39
N LYS A 402 -1.63 -3.99 25.44
CA LYS A 402 -0.76 -4.97 26.10
C LYS A 402 0.22 -5.64 25.13
N GLN A 403 0.81 -4.84 24.26
CA GLN A 403 1.73 -5.29 23.23
C GLN A 403 3.06 -4.57 23.33
N SER A 404 4.14 -5.31 23.12
CA SER A 404 5.49 -4.75 23.10
C SER A 404 6.14 -5.03 21.76
N TYR A 405 6.88 -4.08 21.22
CA TYR A 405 7.57 -4.19 19.95
C TYR A 405 9.06 -3.93 20.14
N LEU A 406 9.89 -4.76 19.53
CA LEU A 406 11.32 -4.49 19.36
C LEU A 406 11.47 -3.57 18.16
N VAL A 407 11.90 -2.32 18.38
CA VAL A 407 11.91 -1.27 17.36
C VAL A 407 13.33 -0.85 17.04
N PHE A 408 13.75 -1.09 15.81
CA PHE A 408 14.97 -0.56 15.22
C PHE A 408 14.66 0.79 14.58
N SER A 409 15.55 1.77 14.76
CA SER A 409 15.40 3.08 14.15
C SER A 409 16.73 3.63 13.68
N THR A 410 16.79 4.11 12.45
CA THR A 410 17.93 4.86 11.91
C THR A 410 17.47 6.24 11.45
N ALA A 411 17.98 7.30 12.08
CA ALA A 411 17.77 8.68 11.67
C ALA A 411 18.91 9.18 10.78
N VAL A 412 18.57 9.94 9.74
CA VAL A 412 19.52 10.56 8.79
C VAL A 412 19.03 11.95 8.37
N LYS A 413 19.95 12.80 7.91
CA LYS A 413 19.60 14.04 7.19
C LYS A 413 19.03 13.69 5.81
N ASP A 414 18.03 14.41 5.34
CA ASP A 414 17.50 14.24 3.98
C ASP A 414 18.51 14.80 2.97
N SER A 415 18.88 14.01 1.96
CA SER A 415 19.89 14.40 0.97
C SER A 415 19.38 15.44 -0.04
N ILE A 416 18.07 15.61 -0.15
CA ILE A 416 17.45 16.47 -1.19
C ILE A 416 16.72 17.63 -0.56
N LYS A 417 15.88 17.34 0.43
CA LYS A 417 15.17 18.37 1.16
C LYS A 417 16.14 19.01 2.14
N LYS A 418 16.59 20.22 1.80
CA LYS A 418 17.30 21.08 2.75
C LYS A 418 16.52 21.13 4.07
N ASP A 419 17.24 21.14 5.18
CA ASP A 419 16.63 21.41 6.48
C ASP A 419 15.54 20.40 6.87
N SER A 420 15.75 19.14 6.50
CA SER A 420 14.85 18.03 6.79
C SER A 420 15.62 16.81 7.29
N TRP A 421 15.04 16.13 8.27
CA TRP A 421 15.51 14.85 8.79
C TRP A 421 14.45 13.80 8.55
N ARG A 422 14.92 12.56 8.43
CA ARG A 422 14.05 11.40 8.35
C ARG A 422 14.54 10.31 9.28
N SER A 423 13.62 9.53 9.80
CA SER A 423 13.89 8.31 10.55
C SER A 423 13.16 7.15 9.89
N ILE A 424 13.89 6.06 9.67
CA ILE A 424 13.39 4.80 9.15
C ILE A 424 13.28 3.82 10.32
N ASN A 425 12.14 3.14 10.41
CA ASN A 425 11.80 2.35 11.58
C ASN A 425 11.24 1.00 11.17
N LEU A 426 11.64 -0.03 11.89
CA LEU A 426 11.09 -1.37 11.79
C LEU A 426 10.77 -1.84 13.20
N GLY A 427 9.50 -2.13 13.47
CA GLY A 427 9.08 -2.74 14.72
C GLY A 427 8.66 -4.18 14.52
N ILE A 428 9.06 -5.06 15.42
CA ILE A 428 8.71 -6.48 15.42
C ILE A 428 8.00 -6.79 16.74
N LEU A 429 6.78 -7.33 16.67
CA LEU A 429 6.01 -7.69 17.86
C LEU A 429 6.80 -8.71 18.70
N LEU A 430 6.94 -8.44 19.99
CA LEU A 430 7.58 -9.33 20.95
C LEU A 430 6.57 -10.35 21.47
N ASN A 431 6.65 -11.55 20.90
CA ASN A 431 5.93 -12.72 21.33
C ASN A 431 6.92 -13.88 21.59
N ASN A 432 6.42 -15.03 22.03
CA ASN A 432 7.28 -16.19 22.32
C ASN A 432 8.06 -16.67 21.09
N HIS A 433 7.55 -16.46 19.88
CA HIS A 433 8.22 -16.85 18.65
C HIS A 433 9.35 -15.87 18.29
N SER A 434 9.07 -14.57 18.25
CA SER A 434 10.07 -13.56 17.92
C SER A 434 11.21 -13.52 18.94
N LYS A 435 10.92 -13.70 20.24
CA LYS A 435 11.95 -13.81 21.29
C LYS A 435 12.87 -15.04 21.13
N ARG A 436 12.42 -16.10 20.46
CA ARG A 436 13.26 -17.27 20.12
C ARG A 436 14.06 -17.07 18.84
N LYS A 437 13.66 -16.12 17.99
CA LYS A 437 14.30 -15.84 16.71
C LYS A 437 15.29 -14.68 16.78
N ILE A 438 15.15 -13.80 17.76
CA ILE A 438 16.01 -12.64 17.99
C ILE A 438 16.57 -12.78 19.40
N GLU A 439 17.78 -13.32 19.54
CA GLU A 439 18.33 -13.72 20.85
C GLU A 439 18.57 -12.50 21.75
N PHE A 440 19.17 -11.44 21.21
CA PHE A 440 19.35 -10.17 21.92
C PHE A 440 18.05 -9.49 22.34
N SER A 441 16.86 -9.93 21.89
CA SER A 441 15.60 -9.38 22.41
C SER A 441 15.38 -9.64 23.91
N LYS A 442 16.17 -10.54 24.49
CA LYS A 442 16.20 -10.86 25.93
C LYS A 442 17.27 -10.05 26.69
N ASP A 443 18.06 -9.24 25.99
CA ASP A 443 19.09 -8.41 26.58
C ASP A 443 18.46 -7.35 27.49
N ILE A 444 18.74 -7.44 28.78
CA ILE A 444 18.21 -6.55 29.81
C ILE A 444 18.76 -5.11 29.69
N SER A 445 19.81 -4.90 28.89
CA SER A 445 20.35 -3.58 28.62
C SER A 445 19.52 -2.78 27.61
N ILE A 446 18.60 -3.42 26.88
CA ILE A 446 17.72 -2.71 25.94
C ILE A 446 16.69 -1.89 26.72
N GLU A 447 16.62 -0.60 26.41
CA GLU A 447 15.69 0.34 27.04
C GLU A 447 14.23 -0.05 26.71
N GLU A 448 13.46 -0.42 27.72
CA GLU A 448 12.01 -0.60 27.62
C GLU A 448 11.28 0.70 27.99
N ASN A 449 10.46 1.19 27.06
CA ASN A 449 9.70 2.42 27.22
C ASN A 449 8.20 2.16 27.12
N ARG A 450 7.45 2.68 28.09
CA ARG A 450 5.98 2.82 28.01
C ARG A 450 5.67 3.95 27.04
N VAL A 451 5.00 3.62 25.94
CA VAL A 451 4.70 4.56 24.84
C VAL A 451 3.22 4.59 24.51
N GLY A 452 2.77 5.70 23.92
CA GLY A 452 1.47 5.81 23.27
C GLY A 452 1.63 6.02 21.76
N VAL A 453 0.52 6.16 21.04
CA VAL A 453 0.55 6.59 19.62
C VAL A 453 0.63 8.11 19.54
N THR A 454 -0.34 8.79 20.16
CA THR A 454 -0.42 10.26 20.22
C THR A 454 -0.71 10.72 21.64
N CYS A 455 -0.25 11.92 22.01
CA CYS A 455 -0.43 12.48 23.35
C CYS A 455 -1.93 12.62 23.70
N GLU A 456 -2.74 13.04 22.73
CA GLU A 456 -4.17 13.30 22.88
C GLU A 456 -4.99 12.04 23.23
N ASN A 457 -4.50 10.86 22.88
CA ASN A 457 -5.11 9.57 23.19
C ASN A 457 -4.33 8.76 24.25
N CYS A 458 -3.16 9.23 24.69
CA CYS A 458 -2.24 8.44 25.52
C CYS A 458 -2.73 8.27 26.96
N MET A 459 -2.79 7.02 27.44
CA MET A 459 -3.21 6.66 28.80
C MET A 459 -2.16 6.89 29.89
N ILE A 460 -0.89 7.09 29.52
CA ILE A 460 0.21 7.26 30.47
C ILE A 460 0.06 8.63 31.17
N LEU A 461 -0.39 8.61 32.42
CA LEU A 461 -0.69 9.83 33.19
C LEU A 461 0.60 10.55 33.62
N ASP A 462 1.60 9.78 34.04
CA ASP A 462 2.92 10.21 34.52
C ASP A 462 3.95 10.37 33.38
N CYS A 463 3.54 10.98 32.26
CA CYS A 463 4.40 11.13 31.10
C CYS A 463 5.11 12.49 31.07
N GLU A 464 6.38 12.54 31.46
CA GLU A 464 7.21 13.74 31.42
C GLU A 464 7.45 14.28 30.00
N SER A 465 7.33 13.43 28.98
CA SER A 465 7.52 13.79 27.56
C SER A 465 6.21 14.20 26.87
N ARG A 466 5.12 14.40 27.63
CA ARG A 466 3.80 14.76 27.12
C ARG A 466 3.81 16.18 26.56
N VAL A 467 3.38 16.32 25.30
CA VAL A 467 3.27 17.63 24.64
C VAL A 467 1.92 18.28 24.92
N ILE A 468 0.87 17.47 25.03
CA ILE A 468 -0.49 17.94 25.22
C ILE A 468 -1.31 16.95 26.07
N GLU A 469 -2.29 17.50 26.80
CA GLU A 469 -3.24 16.74 27.60
C GLU A 469 -4.03 15.71 26.78
N PRO A 470 -4.39 14.55 27.36
CA PRO A 470 -5.08 13.46 26.66
C PRO A 470 -6.59 13.74 26.49
N LYS A 471 -6.93 14.91 25.92
CA LYS A 471 -8.31 15.43 25.81
C LYS A 471 -9.27 14.45 25.13
N ARG A 472 -8.81 13.67 24.15
CA ARG A 472 -9.65 12.68 23.45
C ARG A 472 -9.90 11.44 24.28
N LEU A 473 -8.87 10.96 24.99
CA LEU A 473 -9.03 9.87 25.94
C LEU A 473 -10.02 10.25 27.04
N GLU A 474 -9.91 11.46 27.58
CA GLU A 474 -10.83 11.98 28.60
C GLU A 474 -12.27 12.05 28.09
N ARG A 475 -12.47 12.52 26.85
CA ARG A 475 -13.79 12.53 26.22
C ARG A 475 -14.36 11.12 26.08
N LYS A 476 -13.55 10.16 25.58
CA LYS A 476 -13.92 8.75 25.45
C LYS A 476 -14.31 8.14 26.80
N ARG A 477 -13.57 8.45 27.87
CA ARG A 477 -13.89 7.99 29.24
C ARG A 477 -15.21 8.57 29.74
N LYS A 478 -15.45 9.88 29.58
CA LYS A 478 -16.72 10.53 29.96
C LYS A 478 -17.91 9.93 29.20
N GLU A 479 -17.77 9.69 27.90
CA GLU A 479 -18.81 9.04 27.09
C GLU A 479 -19.09 7.61 27.57
N GLN A 480 -18.07 6.85 27.95
CA GLN A 480 -18.22 5.50 28.50
C GLN A 480 -18.91 5.49 29.86
N GLU A 481 -18.54 6.40 30.76
CA GLU A 481 -19.20 6.56 32.07
C GLU A 481 -20.67 6.95 31.92
N LEU A 482 -20.97 7.90 31.03
CA LEU A 482 -22.34 8.28 30.71
C LEU A 482 -23.15 7.08 30.19
N ARG A 483 -22.60 6.30 29.25
CA ARG A 483 -23.25 5.07 28.75
C ARG A 483 -23.48 4.06 29.86
N LYS A 484 -22.51 3.85 30.76
CA LYS A 484 -22.68 2.96 31.92
C LYS A 484 -23.81 3.43 32.84
N MET A 485 -23.89 4.74 33.10
CA MET A 485 -24.94 5.32 33.93
C MET A 485 -26.33 5.18 33.29
N ILE A 486 -26.46 5.51 32.00
CA ILE A 486 -27.71 5.35 31.25
C ILE A 486 -28.16 3.89 31.24
N ASN A 487 -27.26 2.94 30.96
CA ASN A 487 -27.57 1.51 30.98
C ASN A 487 -27.97 1.00 32.37
N LYS A 488 -27.48 1.64 33.44
CA LYS A 488 -27.89 1.33 34.82
C LYS A 488 -29.28 1.88 35.16
N ILE A 489 -29.69 2.98 34.53
CA ILE A 489 -31.03 3.60 34.71
C ILE A 489 -32.09 2.86 33.88
N ILE A 490 -31.72 2.35 32.70
CA ILE A 490 -32.63 1.60 31.81
C ILE A 490 -32.93 0.18 32.35
N LYS A 491 -31.99 -0.42 33.09
CA LYS A 491 -32.19 -1.68 33.82
C LYS A 491 -32.94 -1.42 35.11
#